data_AF-A0A2T4PT68-F1
#
_entry.id   AF-A0A2T4PT68-F1
#
_cell.length_a   1.000
_cell.length_b   1.000
_cell.length_c   1.000
_cell.angle_alpha   90.00
_cell.angle_beta   90.00
_cell.angle_gamma   90.00
#
_symmetry.space_group_name_H-M   'P 1'
#
loop_
_entity.id
_entity.type
_entity.pdbx_description
1 polymer ?
#
loop_
_entity_poly.entity_id
_entity_poly.type
_entity_poly.pdbx_seq_one_letter_code
_entity_poly.pdbx_strand_id
1 'polypeptide(L)'
;MDKYLYIAHGYNANSHKHWFKWLTEQFQGVQSKILDFPNASNPVLKDWNETLRNEVDLSSGENVIVAHSLGVVTLLNYLSQYDGDINVKGIILVAGFYEVIPELNKIDEYIQHTDIDFDKLQAQVPNIVSVVATNDRVVPYELSENLSKRLNSKFITINHDGHFCDRDGYTQFPEVAHYVNEIFNQ
;
A
#
# COMPACT_ATOMS: atom_id res chain seq x y z
N MET A 1 -16.72 11.13 13.29
CA MET A 1 -16.08 11.60 12.03
C MET A 1 -16.25 10.51 11.01
N ASP A 2 -16.32 10.86 9.73
CA ASP A 2 -16.40 9.86 8.66
C ASP A 2 -15.08 9.09 8.56
N LYS A 3 -15.18 7.77 8.33
CA LYS A 3 -14.03 6.87 8.18
C LYS A 3 -13.87 6.49 6.72
N TYR A 4 -12.64 6.50 6.24
CA TYR A 4 -12.30 6.21 4.86
C TYR A 4 -11.24 5.11 4.77
N LEU A 5 -11.47 4.15 3.87
CA LEU A 5 -10.52 3.08 3.56
C LEU A 5 -10.18 3.13 2.08
N TYR A 6 -8.92 3.45 1.77
CA TYR A 6 -8.41 3.45 0.40
C TYR A 6 -7.55 2.21 0.14
N ILE A 7 -7.67 1.61 -1.04
CA ILE A 7 -6.86 0.46 -1.44
C ILE A 7 -6.12 0.77 -2.75
N ALA A 8 -4.79 0.72 -2.72
CA ALA A 8 -3.90 0.94 -3.87
C ALA A 8 -3.29 -0.39 -4.35
N HIS A 9 -3.66 -0.85 -5.54
CA HIS A 9 -3.19 -2.12 -6.08
C HIS A 9 -1.78 -2.04 -6.70
N GLY A 10 -1.19 -3.20 -6.97
CA GLY A 10 0.14 -3.33 -7.57
C GLY A 10 0.16 -3.45 -9.10
N TYR A 11 1.33 -3.78 -9.62
CA TYR A 11 1.59 -4.01 -11.05
C TYR A 11 0.67 -5.11 -11.62
N ASN A 12 0.14 -4.87 -12.82
CA ASN A 12 -0.74 -5.80 -13.55
C ASN A 12 -1.98 -6.26 -12.76
N ALA A 13 -2.46 -5.44 -11.82
CA ALA A 13 -3.68 -5.62 -11.04
C ALA A 13 -4.72 -4.53 -11.36
N ASN A 14 -5.89 -4.64 -10.72
CA ASN A 14 -6.98 -3.65 -10.76
C ASN A 14 -7.89 -3.82 -9.53
N SER A 15 -8.93 -3.00 -9.42
CA SER A 15 -9.86 -2.96 -8.29
C SER A 15 -10.62 -4.26 -8.02
N HIS A 16 -10.69 -5.18 -8.99
CA HIS A 16 -11.42 -6.44 -8.90
C HIS A 16 -10.53 -7.62 -8.50
N LYS A 17 -9.25 -7.38 -8.21
CA LYS A 17 -8.27 -8.43 -7.94
C LYS A 17 -8.10 -8.77 -6.47
N HIS A 18 -7.58 -9.98 -6.26
CA HIS A 18 -7.05 -10.45 -4.98
C HIS A 18 -8.12 -10.39 -3.88
N TRP A 19 -7.79 -9.76 -2.77
CA TRP A 19 -8.60 -9.64 -1.55
C TRP A 19 -9.19 -8.23 -1.40
N PHE A 20 -8.98 -7.33 -2.36
CA PHE A 20 -9.30 -5.90 -2.20
C PHE A 20 -10.79 -5.68 -1.92
N LYS A 21 -11.67 -6.26 -2.75
CA LYS A 21 -13.12 -6.18 -2.55
C LYS A 21 -13.55 -6.79 -1.22
N TRP A 22 -13.05 -7.98 -0.90
CA TRP A 22 -13.35 -8.64 0.36
C TRP A 22 -12.98 -7.77 1.56
N LEU A 23 -11.83 -7.07 1.51
CA LEU A 23 -11.40 -6.18 2.59
C LEU A 23 -12.40 -5.05 2.81
N THR A 24 -12.86 -4.40 1.74
CA THR A 24 -13.87 -3.33 1.86
C THR A 24 -15.19 -3.81 2.48
N GLU A 25 -15.57 -5.07 2.22
CA GLU A 25 -16.80 -5.65 2.73
C GLU A 25 -16.76 -5.91 4.26
N GLN A 26 -15.56 -5.96 4.85
CA GLN A 26 -15.38 -6.16 6.29
C GLN A 26 -15.70 -4.90 7.12
N PHE A 27 -15.73 -3.72 6.49
CA PHE A 27 -15.88 -2.44 7.19
C PHE A 27 -17.19 -1.75 6.83
N GLN A 28 -18.30 -2.33 7.27
CA GLN A 28 -19.63 -1.73 7.11
C GLN A 28 -19.68 -0.35 7.79
N GLY A 29 -20.12 0.67 7.05
CA GLY A 29 -20.15 2.05 7.54
C GLY A 29 -18.84 2.84 7.36
N VAL A 30 -17.80 2.22 6.80
CA VAL A 30 -16.58 2.93 6.34
C VAL A 30 -16.70 3.18 4.84
N GLN A 31 -16.46 4.43 4.42
CA GLN A 31 -16.44 4.77 3.00
C GLN A 31 -15.17 4.19 2.37
N SER A 32 -15.34 3.14 1.57
CA SER A 32 -14.21 2.41 1.00
C SER A 32 -14.05 2.71 -0.49
N LYS A 33 -12.81 2.84 -0.95
CA LYS A 33 -12.48 3.05 -2.35
C LYS A 33 -11.26 2.24 -2.76
N ILE A 34 -11.43 1.37 -3.75
CA ILE A 34 -10.33 0.64 -4.40
C ILE A 34 -9.95 1.44 -5.63
N LEU A 35 -8.73 1.96 -5.65
CA LEU A 35 -8.24 2.80 -6.73
C LEU A 35 -7.95 1.94 -7.95
N ASP A 36 -8.37 2.38 -9.14
CA ASP A 36 -7.99 1.78 -10.41
C ASP A 36 -6.90 2.63 -11.07
N PHE A 37 -5.65 2.17 -10.98
CA PHE A 37 -4.55 2.86 -11.62
C PHE A 37 -4.52 2.61 -13.14
N PRO A 38 -4.27 3.66 -13.96
CA PRO A 38 -4.25 3.51 -15.40
C PRO A 38 -3.07 2.66 -15.87
N ASN A 39 -3.27 1.94 -16.97
CA ASN A 39 -2.25 1.16 -17.68
C ASN A 39 -1.42 0.26 -16.75
N ALA A 40 -2.06 -0.49 -15.85
CA ALA A 40 -1.35 -1.20 -14.80
C ALA A 40 -0.31 -2.23 -15.27
N SER A 41 -0.39 -2.69 -16.54
CA SER A 41 0.60 -3.55 -17.19
C SER A 41 1.85 -2.81 -17.71
N ASN A 42 1.76 -1.49 -17.86
CA ASN A 42 2.84 -0.57 -18.24
C ASN A 42 2.70 0.75 -17.45
N PRO A 43 2.95 0.73 -16.13
CA PRO A 43 2.60 1.81 -15.23
C PRO A 43 3.47 3.05 -15.46
N VAL A 44 2.88 4.23 -15.27
CA VAL A 44 3.57 5.51 -15.31
C VAL A 44 3.39 6.20 -13.96
N LEU A 45 4.49 6.54 -13.30
CA LEU A 45 4.48 7.08 -11.93
C LEU A 45 3.63 8.35 -11.81
N LYS A 46 3.75 9.25 -12.80
CA LYS A 46 2.97 10.49 -12.84
C LYS A 46 1.47 10.21 -12.83
N ASP A 47 1.01 9.31 -13.69
CA ASP A 47 -0.41 9.00 -13.86
C ASP A 47 -0.98 8.33 -12.61
N TRP A 48 -0.22 7.42 -11.98
CA TRP A 48 -0.64 6.76 -10.75
C TRP A 48 -0.70 7.74 -9.55
N ASN A 49 0.26 8.66 -9.45
CA ASN A 49 0.19 9.75 -8.47
C ASN A 49 -0.99 10.69 -8.71
N GLU A 50 -1.36 10.92 -9.97
CA GLU A 50 -2.53 11.72 -10.33
C GLU A 50 -3.84 11.04 -9.93
N THR A 51 -3.95 9.71 -10.08
CA THR A 51 -5.06 8.93 -9.50
C THR A 51 -5.16 9.16 -7.99
N LEU A 52 -4.05 9.03 -7.24
CA LEU A 52 -4.06 9.27 -5.79
C LEU A 52 -4.51 10.68 -5.44
N ARG A 53 -3.95 11.71 -6.11
CA ARG A 53 -4.32 13.12 -5.91
C ARG A 53 -5.81 13.39 -6.16
N ASN A 54 -6.39 12.77 -7.17
CA ASN A 54 -7.77 13.01 -7.56
C ASN A 54 -8.78 12.22 -6.71
N GLU A 55 -8.36 11.11 -6.12
CA GLU A 55 -9.27 10.11 -5.58
C GLU A 55 -9.15 9.87 -4.07
N VAL A 56 -8.05 10.30 -3.46
CA VAL A 56 -7.78 10.18 -2.02
C VAL A 56 -7.87 11.56 -1.36
N ASP A 57 -8.89 11.78 -0.54
CA ASP A 57 -9.05 13.01 0.21
C ASP A 57 -8.40 12.87 1.58
N LEU A 58 -7.29 13.58 1.78
CA LEU A 58 -6.55 13.64 3.04
C LEU A 58 -6.76 14.99 3.76
N SER A 59 -7.77 15.76 3.40
CA SER A 59 -8.08 17.04 4.06
C SER A 59 -9.01 16.88 5.28
N SER A 60 -9.71 15.76 5.39
CA SER A 60 -10.69 15.50 6.45
C SER A 60 -10.89 14.01 6.72
N GLY A 61 -11.69 13.68 7.73
CA GLY A 61 -12.05 12.30 8.08
C GLY A 61 -10.94 11.51 8.78
N GLU A 62 -11.22 10.24 9.05
CA GLU A 62 -10.25 9.27 9.57
C GLU A 62 -9.84 8.35 8.42
N ASN A 63 -8.66 8.56 7.83
CA ASN A 63 -8.22 7.84 6.64
C ASN A 63 -7.27 6.68 6.98
N VAL A 64 -7.55 5.50 6.45
CA VAL A 64 -6.62 4.36 6.42
C VAL A 64 -6.37 3.98 4.97
N ILE A 65 -5.10 3.78 4.62
CA ILE A 65 -4.72 3.39 3.25
C ILE A 65 -4.00 2.05 3.29
N VAL A 66 -4.47 1.11 2.49
CA VAL A 66 -3.82 -0.19 2.28
C VAL A 66 -3.23 -0.22 0.88
N ALA A 67 -1.95 -0.51 0.77
CA ALA A 67 -1.26 -0.60 -0.51
C ALA A 67 -0.61 -1.96 -0.69
N HIS A 68 -0.65 -2.49 -1.91
CA HIS A 68 -0.05 -3.78 -2.26
C HIS A 68 1.03 -3.62 -3.33
N SER A 69 2.19 -4.24 -3.09
CA SER A 69 3.28 -4.34 -4.07
C SER A 69 3.67 -2.97 -4.64
N LEU A 70 3.67 -2.78 -5.97
CA LEU A 70 4.00 -1.50 -6.59
C LEU A 70 3.12 -0.32 -6.09
N GLY A 71 1.88 -0.58 -5.65
CA GLY A 71 1.03 0.46 -5.05
C GLY A 71 1.63 1.05 -3.78
N VAL A 72 2.50 0.32 -3.07
CA VAL A 72 3.25 0.84 -1.91
C VAL A 72 4.23 1.91 -2.37
N VAL A 73 5.04 1.63 -3.40
CA VAL A 73 6.00 2.59 -3.97
C VAL A 73 5.28 3.88 -4.37
N THR A 74 4.15 3.76 -5.07
CA THR A 74 3.31 4.89 -5.47
C THR A 74 2.77 5.67 -4.29
N LEU A 75 2.22 4.98 -3.29
CA LEU A 75 1.64 5.63 -2.10
C LEU A 75 2.71 6.42 -1.34
N LEU A 76 3.88 5.83 -1.09
CA LEU A 76 4.95 6.50 -0.34
C LEU A 76 5.46 7.72 -1.09
N ASN A 77 5.63 7.61 -2.42
CA ASN A 77 6.01 8.74 -3.26
C ASN A 77 4.94 9.86 -3.22
N TYR A 78 3.65 9.51 -3.36
CA TYR A 78 2.55 10.47 -3.30
C TYR A 78 2.51 11.23 -1.97
N LEU A 79 2.57 10.51 -0.84
CA LEU A 79 2.54 11.10 0.49
C LEU A 79 3.77 11.98 0.76
N SER A 80 4.94 11.58 0.25
CA SER A 80 6.16 12.39 0.33
C SER A 80 5.97 13.75 -0.35
N GLN A 81 5.27 13.78 -1.49
CA GLN A 81 4.97 14.98 -2.25
C GLN A 81 3.69 15.71 -1.82
N TYR A 82 2.96 15.22 -0.81
CA TYR A 82 1.70 15.82 -0.39
C TYR A 82 1.94 17.17 0.31
N ASP A 83 1.30 18.24 -0.14
CA ASP A 83 1.44 19.56 0.47
C ASP A 83 0.60 19.66 1.75
N GLY A 84 1.25 19.94 2.88
CA GLY A 84 0.59 20.13 4.19
C GLY A 84 0.62 18.88 5.08
N ASP A 85 -0.35 18.81 5.99
CA ASP A 85 -0.47 17.73 6.97
C ASP A 85 -1.20 16.53 6.34
N ILE A 86 -0.54 15.36 6.36
CA ILE A 86 -1.12 14.12 5.89
C ILE A 86 -2.13 13.62 6.94
N ASN A 87 -3.43 13.85 6.72
CA ASN A 87 -4.46 13.33 7.61
C ASN A 87 -4.72 11.84 7.37
N VAL A 88 -3.87 10.98 7.91
CA VAL A 88 -4.07 9.52 7.94
C VAL A 88 -3.95 8.99 9.36
N LYS A 89 -4.84 8.06 9.73
CA LYS A 89 -4.71 7.25 10.94
C LYS A 89 -3.62 6.20 10.78
N GLY A 90 -3.35 5.76 9.54
CA GLY A 90 -2.25 4.86 9.24
C GLY A 90 -2.25 4.29 7.83
N ILE A 91 -1.15 3.64 7.49
CA ILE A 91 -0.96 2.93 6.23
C ILE A 91 -0.53 1.47 6.48
N ILE A 92 -1.02 0.56 5.65
CA ILE A 92 -0.66 -0.86 5.67
C ILE A 92 -0.03 -1.22 4.32
N LEU A 93 1.22 -1.71 4.37
CA LEU A 93 2.09 -1.94 3.22
C LEU A 93 2.25 -3.46 3.02
N VAL A 94 1.45 -4.03 2.13
CA VAL A 94 1.45 -5.47 1.84
C VAL A 94 2.46 -5.77 0.73
N ALA A 95 3.44 -6.63 1.00
CA ALA A 95 4.55 -6.93 0.09
C ALA A 95 5.23 -5.65 -0.47
N GLY A 96 5.41 -4.66 0.40
CA GLY A 96 5.96 -3.36 0.05
C GLY A 96 7.47 -3.38 -0.17
N PHE A 97 7.95 -2.50 -1.03
CA PHE A 97 9.37 -2.28 -1.30
C PHE A 97 9.58 -0.81 -1.73
N TYR A 98 10.82 -0.36 -1.80
CA TYR A 98 11.20 0.92 -2.43
C TYR A 98 12.44 0.81 -3.34
N GLU A 99 13.06 -0.36 -3.38
CA GLU A 99 14.27 -0.64 -4.16
C GLU A 99 13.92 -1.40 -5.43
N VAL A 100 14.81 -1.39 -6.43
CA VAL A 100 14.64 -2.20 -7.65
C VAL A 100 14.58 -3.68 -7.31
N ILE A 101 13.75 -4.42 -8.04
CA ILE A 101 13.60 -5.87 -7.87
C ILE A 101 14.44 -6.56 -8.95
N PRO A 102 15.48 -7.34 -8.59
CA PRO A 102 16.43 -7.90 -9.56
C PRO A 102 15.78 -8.69 -10.73
N GLU A 103 14.69 -9.40 -10.45
CA GLU A 103 14.01 -10.24 -11.45
C GLU A 103 12.83 -9.53 -12.16
N LEU A 104 12.54 -8.26 -11.84
CA LEU A 104 11.42 -7.49 -12.40
C LEU A 104 11.86 -6.11 -12.91
N ASN A 105 12.78 -6.10 -13.87
CA ASN A 105 13.36 -4.88 -14.44
C ASN A 105 12.36 -3.95 -15.17
N LYS A 106 11.17 -4.43 -15.53
CA LYS A 106 10.13 -3.65 -16.25
C LYS A 106 9.61 -2.44 -15.48
N ILE A 107 9.83 -2.40 -14.17
CA ILE A 107 9.39 -1.31 -13.30
C ILE A 107 10.57 -0.54 -12.70
N ASP A 108 11.81 -0.82 -13.10
CA ASP A 108 12.99 -0.14 -12.54
C ASP A 108 12.93 1.37 -12.78
N GLU A 109 12.59 1.78 -13.99
CA GLU A 109 12.41 3.20 -14.34
C GLU A 109 11.33 3.83 -13.47
N TYR A 110 10.22 3.13 -13.21
CA TYR A 110 9.15 3.61 -12.35
C TYR A 110 9.67 3.89 -10.94
N ILE A 111 10.42 2.97 -10.35
CA ILE A 111 10.98 3.07 -9.00
C ILE A 111 12.02 4.18 -8.92
N GLN A 112 12.91 4.27 -9.92
CA GLN A 112 13.99 5.26 -9.96
C GLN A 112 13.49 6.71 -10.08
N HIS A 113 12.29 6.93 -10.62
CA HIS A 113 11.66 8.26 -10.68
C HIS A 113 10.92 8.66 -9.39
N THR A 114 10.93 7.81 -8.36
CA THR A 114 10.32 8.15 -7.07
C THR A 114 11.25 8.99 -6.21
N ASP A 115 10.65 9.84 -5.39
CA ASP A 115 11.32 10.62 -4.35
C ASP A 115 10.55 10.42 -3.04
N ILE A 116 11.05 9.52 -2.20
CA ILE A 116 10.39 9.11 -0.96
C ILE A 116 11.10 9.78 0.23
N ASP A 117 10.37 10.67 0.90
CA ASP A 117 10.79 11.35 2.11
C ASP A 117 10.41 10.52 3.34
N PHE A 118 11.29 9.60 3.71
CA PHE A 118 11.08 8.71 4.86
C PHE A 118 10.96 9.47 6.19
N ASP A 119 11.60 10.61 6.34
CA ASP A 119 11.57 11.38 7.59
C ASP A 119 10.21 12.07 7.75
N LYS A 120 9.68 12.65 6.67
CA LYS A 120 8.32 13.20 6.65
C LYS A 120 7.27 12.12 6.92
N LEU A 121 7.39 10.95 6.28
CA LEU A 121 6.44 9.85 6.47
C LEU A 121 6.43 9.36 7.92
N GLN A 122 7.61 9.18 8.53
CA GLN A 122 7.71 8.81 9.95
C GLN A 122 7.14 9.89 10.89
N ALA A 123 7.29 11.16 10.53
CA ALA A 123 6.82 12.27 11.35
C ALA A 123 5.30 12.47 11.28
N GLN A 124 4.68 12.21 10.13
CA GLN A 124 3.27 12.54 9.89
C GLN A 124 2.32 11.33 9.89
N VAL A 125 2.82 10.12 9.62
CA VAL A 125 1.98 8.91 9.57
C VAL A 125 2.10 8.15 10.90
N PRO A 126 1.08 8.20 11.78
CA PRO A 126 1.20 7.67 13.14
C PRO A 126 1.29 6.15 13.20
N ASN A 127 0.67 5.45 12.25
CA ASN A 127 0.69 3.99 12.18
C ASN A 127 1.16 3.52 10.81
N ILE A 128 2.30 2.83 10.77
CA ILE A 128 2.82 2.20 9.56
C ILE A 128 2.98 0.71 9.86
N VAL A 129 2.30 -0.14 9.11
CA VAL A 129 2.38 -1.61 9.25
C VAL A 129 2.88 -2.21 7.95
N SER A 130 3.95 -2.99 7.99
CA SER A 130 4.45 -3.77 6.85
C SER A 130 4.01 -5.22 7.01
N VAL A 131 3.30 -5.77 6.02
CA VAL A 131 2.86 -7.18 6.00
C VAL A 131 3.59 -7.91 4.89
N VAL A 132 4.34 -8.95 5.25
CA VAL A 132 5.34 -9.59 4.37
C VAL A 132 5.20 -11.11 4.42
N ALA A 133 5.28 -11.77 3.27
CA ALA A 133 5.31 -13.23 3.21
C ALA A 133 6.72 -13.74 3.49
N THR A 134 6.86 -14.88 4.17
CA THR A 134 8.16 -15.51 4.41
C THR A 134 8.88 -15.85 3.11
N ASN A 135 8.15 -16.28 2.08
CA ASN A 135 8.69 -16.69 0.78
C ASN A 135 7.90 -16.00 -0.34
N ASP A 136 8.13 -14.70 -0.53
CA ASP A 136 7.54 -13.96 -1.64
C ASP A 136 8.37 -14.17 -2.91
N ARG A 137 7.72 -14.74 -3.94
CA ARG A 137 8.36 -15.04 -5.24
C ARG A 137 8.56 -13.83 -6.16
N VAL A 138 8.04 -12.66 -5.79
CA VAL A 138 8.13 -11.43 -6.60
C VAL A 138 8.99 -10.41 -5.89
N VAL A 139 8.73 -10.13 -4.61
CA VAL A 139 9.45 -9.14 -3.82
C VAL A 139 10.32 -9.87 -2.80
N PRO A 140 11.66 -9.89 -2.94
CA PRO A 140 12.52 -10.52 -1.95
C PRO A 140 12.26 -9.97 -0.54
N TYR A 141 12.24 -10.86 0.45
CA TYR A 141 11.92 -10.53 1.84
C TYR A 141 12.75 -9.37 2.38
N GLU A 142 14.04 -9.33 2.01
CA GLU A 142 14.99 -8.31 2.43
C GLU A 142 14.60 -6.91 1.96
N LEU A 143 13.95 -6.77 0.79
CA LEU A 143 13.51 -5.45 0.30
C LEU A 143 12.35 -4.90 1.15
N SER A 144 11.43 -5.78 1.56
CA SER A 144 10.37 -5.39 2.49
C SER A 144 10.91 -5.11 3.89
N GLU A 145 11.90 -5.87 4.34
CA GLU A 145 12.58 -5.62 5.63
C GLU A 145 13.34 -4.28 5.61
N ASN A 146 14.05 -3.97 4.54
CA ASN A 146 14.72 -2.68 4.35
C ASN A 146 13.72 -1.52 4.40
N LEU A 147 12.61 -1.63 3.66
CA LEU A 147 11.54 -0.64 3.69
C LEU A 147 11.01 -0.43 5.12
N SER A 148 10.75 -1.52 5.84
CA SER A 148 10.24 -1.44 7.20
C SER A 148 11.19 -0.73 8.16
N LYS A 149 12.50 -1.02 8.06
CA LYS A 149 13.53 -0.32 8.84
C LYS A 149 13.56 1.17 8.53
N ARG A 150 13.44 1.55 7.25
CA ARG A 150 13.43 2.96 6.82
C ARG A 150 12.21 3.73 7.30
N LEU A 151 11.07 3.07 7.43
CA LEU A 151 9.81 3.67 7.91
C LEU A 151 9.58 3.47 9.41
N ASN A 152 10.47 2.75 10.11
CA ASN A 152 10.23 2.29 11.49
C ASN A 152 8.85 1.65 11.67
N SER A 153 8.44 0.82 10.70
CA SER A 153 7.09 0.23 10.67
C SER A 153 6.96 -1.00 11.57
N LYS A 154 5.73 -1.28 12.01
CA LYS A 154 5.37 -2.57 12.61
C LYS A 154 5.52 -3.67 11.55
N PHE A 155 6.52 -4.54 11.71
CA PHE A 155 6.86 -5.56 10.72
C PHE A 155 6.20 -6.91 11.04
N ILE A 156 5.29 -7.35 10.16
CA ILE A 156 4.48 -8.56 10.34
C ILE A 156 4.83 -9.57 9.25
N THR A 157 5.44 -10.67 9.67
CA THR A 157 5.77 -11.78 8.80
C THR A 157 4.67 -12.85 8.84
N ILE A 158 4.14 -13.21 7.67
CA ILE A 158 3.15 -14.28 7.48
C ILE A 158 3.83 -15.45 6.80
N ASN A 159 3.70 -16.65 7.37
CA ASN A 159 4.21 -17.87 6.73
C ASN A 159 3.38 -18.17 5.47
N HIS A 160 3.91 -17.80 4.32
CA HIS A 160 3.27 -17.90 3.02
C HIS A 160 4.32 -18.00 1.92
N ASP A 161 4.02 -18.82 0.90
CA ASP A 161 4.79 -18.98 -0.33
C ASP A 161 3.99 -18.34 -1.48
N GLY A 162 4.26 -17.07 -1.76
CA GLY A 162 3.50 -16.27 -2.70
C GLY A 162 3.51 -14.77 -2.41
N HIS A 163 2.81 -14.02 -3.25
CA HIS A 163 2.83 -12.56 -3.29
C HIS A 163 1.48 -11.95 -2.84
N PHE A 164 0.70 -12.70 -2.06
CA PHE A 164 -0.65 -12.33 -1.62
C PHE A 164 -1.63 -12.02 -2.77
N CYS A 165 -1.46 -12.70 -3.91
CA CYS A 165 -2.41 -12.61 -5.03
C CYS A 165 -3.55 -13.63 -4.90
N ASP A 166 -4.64 -13.40 -5.63
CA ASP A 166 -5.73 -14.37 -5.85
C ASP A 166 -5.23 -15.74 -6.32
N ARG A 167 -4.26 -15.76 -7.25
CA ARG A 167 -3.59 -16.99 -7.72
C ARG A 167 -2.79 -17.72 -6.65
N ASP A 168 -2.46 -17.05 -5.54
CA ASP A 168 -1.79 -17.61 -4.37
C ASP A 168 -2.80 -18.05 -3.29
N GLY A 169 -4.11 -17.96 -3.58
CA GLY A 169 -5.20 -18.26 -2.64
C GLY A 169 -5.71 -17.06 -1.84
N TYR A 170 -5.13 -15.86 -2.02
CA TYR A 170 -5.51 -14.65 -1.28
C TYR A 170 -6.66 -13.92 -1.97
N THR A 171 -7.86 -14.48 -1.82
CA THR A 171 -9.14 -13.81 -2.12
C THR A 171 -9.76 -13.14 -0.88
N GLN A 172 -9.19 -13.42 0.30
CA GLN A 172 -9.51 -12.84 1.59
C GLN A 172 -8.19 -12.56 2.33
N PHE A 173 -8.16 -11.56 3.22
CA PHE A 173 -6.95 -11.24 3.98
C PHE A 173 -7.28 -10.77 5.42
N PRO A 174 -7.69 -11.70 6.32
CA PRO A 174 -8.06 -11.39 7.70
C PRO A 174 -7.00 -10.63 8.50
N GLU A 175 -5.73 -10.90 8.28
CA GLU A 175 -4.62 -10.23 8.96
C GLU A 175 -4.55 -8.74 8.61
N VAL A 176 -4.77 -8.38 7.34
CA VAL A 176 -4.86 -6.96 6.93
C VAL A 176 -6.11 -6.32 7.52
N ALA A 177 -7.25 -7.01 7.50
CA ALA A 177 -8.49 -6.51 8.12
C ALA A 177 -8.31 -6.26 9.64
N HIS A 178 -7.59 -7.13 10.33
CA HIS A 178 -7.27 -6.94 11.74
C HIS A 178 -6.53 -5.60 11.98
N TYR A 179 -5.50 -5.29 11.20
CA TYR A 179 -4.74 -4.05 11.35
C TYR A 179 -5.52 -2.81 10.91
N VAL A 180 -6.35 -2.90 9.87
CA VAL A 180 -7.26 -1.80 9.51
C VAL A 180 -8.18 -1.48 10.70
N ASN A 181 -8.76 -2.51 11.33
CA ASN A 181 -9.59 -2.32 12.52
C ASN A 181 -8.81 -1.77 13.71
N GLU A 182 -7.58 -2.26 13.98
CA GLU A 182 -6.71 -1.74 15.04
C GLU A 182 -6.47 -0.23 14.85
N ILE A 183 -6.09 0.19 13.66
CA ILE A 183 -5.78 1.60 13.34
C ILE A 183 -7.02 2.50 13.46
N PHE A 184 -8.19 2.04 13.02
CA PHE A 184 -9.44 2.82 13.14
C PHE A 184 -9.94 3.00 14.59
N ASN A 185 -9.39 2.26 15.55
CA ASN A 185 -9.81 2.29 16.96
C ASN A 185 -8.76 2.91 17.90
N GLN A 186 -7.63 3.39 17.36
CA GLN A 186 -6.68 4.24 18.08
C GLN A 186 -7.13 5.70 18.07
#